data_AF-A0A926BET8-F1
#
_entry.id   AF-A0A926BET8-F1
#
_cell.length_a   1.000
_cell.length_b   1.000
_cell.length_c   1.000
_cell.angle_alpha   90.00
_cell.angle_beta   90.00
_cell.angle_gamma   90.00
#
_symmetry.space_group_name_H-M   'P 1'
#
loop_
_entity.id
_entity.type
_entity.pdbx_description
1 polymer ?
#
loop_
_entity_poly.entity_id
_entity_poly.type
_entity_poly.pdbx_seq_one_letter_code
_entity_poly.pdbx_strand_id
1 'polypeptide(L)' 'GEAGLAQESVVLGYQVQVRGKARLLNKIGELTPVRFAEVQNAVLRAMGL' A
#
# COMPACT_ATOMS: atom_id res chain seq x y z
N GLY A 1 1.89 5.21 -13.71
CA GLY A 1 2.49 4.41 -12.63
C GLY A 1 1.69 3.13 -12.41
N GLU A 2 2.21 2.18 -11.63
CA GLU A 2 1.44 1.01 -11.21
C GLU A 2 0.26 1.40 -10.30
N ALA A 3 -0.72 0.52 -10.12
CA ALA A 3 -1.89 0.71 -9.23
C ALA A 3 -2.77 1.94 -9.52
N GLY A 4 -2.80 2.43 -10.77
CA GLY A 4 -3.62 3.58 -11.17
C GLY A 4 -3.04 4.94 -10.77
N LEU A 5 -1.80 4.97 -10.26
CA LEU A 5 -1.13 6.22 -9.92
C LEU A 5 -0.58 6.90 -11.18
N ALA A 6 -0.67 8.24 -11.22
CA ALA A 6 -0.21 9.02 -12.36
C ALA A 6 1.30 8.86 -12.63
N GLN A 7 2.09 8.65 -11.59
CA GLN A 7 3.55 8.53 -11.65
C GLN A 7 4.03 7.30 -10.89
N GLU A 8 5.32 6.99 -11.02
CA GLU A 8 5.97 6.01 -10.14
C GLU A 8 5.91 6.48 -8.69
N SER A 9 5.76 5.55 -7.77
CA SER A 9 5.47 5.84 -6.36
C SER A 9 6.00 4.74 -5.46
N VAL A 10 6.22 5.08 -4.19
CA VAL A 10 6.78 4.17 -3.18
C VAL A 10 5.77 3.98 -2.05
N VAL A 11 5.61 2.73 -1.60
CA VAL A 11 4.83 2.41 -0.41
C VAL A 11 5.69 2.55 0.85
N LEU A 12 5.26 3.38 1.80
CA LEU A 12 5.94 3.59 3.07
C LEU A 12 5.46 2.57 4.10
N GLY A 13 6.05 1.37 4.10
CA GLY A 13 5.63 0.25 4.97
C GLY A 13 5.73 0.52 6.49
N TYR A 14 6.51 1.52 6.92
CA TYR A 14 6.60 1.93 8.33
C TYR A 14 5.51 2.93 8.77
N GLN A 15 4.70 3.45 7.84
CA GLN A 15 3.61 4.40 8.13
C GLN A 15 2.22 3.74 8.07
N VAL A 16 2.11 2.48 8.50
CA VAL A 16 0.80 1.80 8.56
C VAL A 16 -0.10 2.50 9.59
N GLN A 17 -1.32 2.83 9.17
CA GLN A 17 -2.30 3.53 9.99
C GLN A 17 -3.65 2.84 9.93
N VAL A 18 -4.33 2.77 11.09
CA VAL A 18 -5.73 2.35 11.16
C VAL A 18 -6.60 3.58 10.97
N ARG A 19 -7.48 3.56 9.96
CA ARG A 19 -8.39 4.67 9.62
C ARG A 19 -9.83 4.14 9.51
N GLY A 20 -10.80 4.97 9.87
CA GLY A 20 -12.22 4.64 9.67
C GLY A 20 -12.60 4.62 8.19
N LYS A 21 -13.48 3.70 7.78
CA LYS A 21 -13.88 3.50 6.37
C LYS A 21 -14.43 4.77 5.69
N ALA A 22 -15.11 5.64 6.46
CA ALA A 22 -15.64 6.92 5.97
C ALA A 22 -14.56 7.93 5.51
N ARG A 23 -13.28 7.68 5.80
CA ARG A 23 -12.16 8.52 5.33
C ARG A 23 -11.69 8.16 3.91
N LEU A 24 -12.16 7.06 3.34
CA LEU A 24 -11.85 6.67 1.97
C LEU A 24 -12.70 7.50 1.01
N LEU A 25 -12.05 8.30 0.17
CA LEU A 25 -12.74 9.19 -0.77
C LEU A 25 -13.02 8.48 -2.10
N ASN A 26 -11.97 7.99 -2.76
CA ASN A 26 -12.04 7.40 -4.09
C ASN A 26 -11.12 6.18 -4.20
N LYS A 27 -11.53 5.19 -5.00
CA LYS A 27 -10.65 4.10 -5.43
C LYS A 27 -9.81 4.59 -6.62
N ILE A 28 -8.49 4.56 -6.48
CA ILE A 28 -7.55 5.00 -7.54
C ILE A 28 -7.15 3.83 -8.44
N GLY A 29 -7.02 2.63 -7.87
CA GLY A 29 -6.66 1.42 -8.59
C GLY A 29 -6.39 0.28 -7.62
N GLU A 30 -5.71 -0.76 -8.09
CA GLU A 30 -5.34 -1.94 -7.31
C GLU A 30 -3.91 -2.38 -7.64
N LEU A 31 -3.21 -2.89 -6.64
CA LEU A 31 -1.92 -3.54 -6.84
C LEU A 31 -2.13 -4.93 -7.44
N THR A 32 -1.18 -5.37 -8.27
CA THR A 32 -1.15 -6.77 -8.70
C THR A 32 -0.84 -7.69 -7.51
N PRO A 33 -1.22 -8.97 -7.55
CA PRO A 33 -0.95 -9.91 -6.45
C PRO A 33 0.53 -9.99 -6.07
N VAL A 34 1.43 -9.95 -7.06
CA VAL A 34 2.88 -9.96 -6.85
C VAL A 34 3.34 -8.74 -6.05
N ARG A 35 2.91 -7.53 -6.47
CA ARG A 35 3.26 -6.29 -5.77
C ARG A 35 2.67 -6.22 -4.37
N PHE A 36 1.45 -6.72 -4.19
CA PHE A 36 0.85 -6.80 -2.88
C PHE A 36 1.65 -7.69 -1.92
N ALA A 37 2.13 -8.85 -2.39
CA ALA A 37 2.99 -9.73 -1.60
C ALA A 37 4.33 -9.05 -1.21
N GLU A 38 4.94 -8.28 -2.12
CA GLU A 38 6.14 -7.49 -1.81
C GLU A 38 5.90 -6.46 -0.69
N VAL A 39 4.75 -5.77 -0.74
CA VAL A 39 4.34 -4.81 0.29
C VAL A 39 4.10 -5.50 1.63
N GLN A 40 3.41 -6.64 1.64
CA GLN A 40 3.18 -7.41 2.87
C GLN A 40 4.51 -7.81 3.54
N ASN A 41 5.46 -8.33 2.76
CA ASN A 41 6.79 -8.68 3.26
C ASN A 41 7.55 -7.46 3.80
N ALA A 42 7.44 -6.29 3.15
CA ALA A 42 8.08 -5.06 3.61
C ALA A 42 7.48 -4.58 4.94
N VAL A 43 6.15 -4.66 5.10
CA VAL A 43 5.45 -4.30 6.34
C VAL A 43 5.82 -5.22 7.49
N LEU A 44 5.85 -6.54 7.26
CA LEU A 44 6.26 -7.51 8.28
C LEU A 44 7.69 -7.26 8.76
N ARG A 45 8.63 -7.06 7.82
CA ARG A 45 10.02 -6.69 8.15
C ARG A 45 10.11 -5.39 8.95
N ALA A 46 9.33 -4.37 8.60
CA ALA A 46 9.30 -3.10 9.32
C ALA A 46 8.75 -3.25 10.75
N MET A 47 7.91 -4.24 11.01
CA MET A 47 7.38 -4.58 12.34
C MET A 47 8.23 -5.60 13.11
N GLY A 48 9.30 -6.13 12.51
CA GLY A 48 10.16 -7.15 13.12
C GLY A 48 9.52 -8.54 13.19
N LEU A 49 8.57 -8.83 12.29
CA LEU A 49 7.84 -10.09 12.18
C LEU A 49 8.29 -10.92 10.97
#